data_AF-A0A2V6YJH9-F1
#
_entry.id   AF-A0A2V6YJH9-F1
#
_cell.length_a   1.000
_cell.length_b   1.000
_cell.length_c   1.000
_cell.angle_alpha   90.00
_cell.angle_beta   90.00
_cell.angle_gamma   90.00
#
_symmetry.space_group_name_H-M   'P 1'
#
loop_
_entity.id
_entity.type
_entity.pdbx_description
1 polymer ?
#
loop_
_entity_poly.entity_id
_entity_poly.type
_entity_poly.pdbx_seq_one_letter_code
_entity_poly.pdbx_strand_id
1 'polypeptide(L)'
;MARLQIKTADELGAGDLEDRWKARRAARETAVSRRVLQLFVDRGGPIPVEDIVASFADAPAAATRHALVTLDDDDLIRIQDGRVDMAYPFSASPSPFVVRLQGGQERFACCAVDALGIAPMLGQSVEIRSRCHHCAELLELRSTPEGAGPEGSEVMLWIGQRADVRCKVADSL
;
A
#
# COMPACT_ATOMS: atom_id res chain seq x y z
N MET A 1 2.06 13.11 -32.40
CA MET A 1 1.35 13.24 -31.10
C MET A 1 1.05 11.83 -30.61
N ALA A 2 1.55 11.45 -29.43
CA ALA A 2 1.18 10.18 -28.83
C ALA A 2 -0.31 10.24 -28.43
N ARG A 3 -1.12 9.30 -28.92
CA ARG A 3 -2.53 9.19 -28.56
C ARG A 3 -2.58 8.56 -27.17
N LEU A 4 -2.83 9.37 -26.14
CA LEU A 4 -3.04 8.86 -24.78
C LEU A 4 -4.32 8.02 -24.78
N GLN A 5 -4.16 6.72 -24.56
CA GLN A 5 -5.29 5.80 -24.41
C GLN A 5 -5.70 5.77 -22.94
N ILE A 6 -6.90 6.26 -22.65
CA ILE A 6 -7.53 6.10 -21.34
C ILE A 6 -8.21 4.73 -21.35
N LYS A 7 -7.84 3.88 -20.40
CA LYS A 7 -8.42 2.54 -20.22
C LYS A 7 -9.39 2.51 -19.05
N THR A 8 -10.41 1.66 -19.12
CA THR A 8 -11.26 1.33 -17.97
C THR A 8 -10.52 0.42 -16.97
N ALA A 9 -11.04 0.27 -15.76
CA ALA A 9 -10.48 -0.66 -14.77
C ALA A 9 -10.48 -2.12 -15.28
N ASP A 10 -11.54 -2.54 -15.99
CA ASP A 10 -11.65 -3.88 -16.56
C ASP A 10 -10.56 -4.13 -17.63
N GLU A 11 -10.27 -3.12 -18.46
CA GLU A 11 -9.23 -3.19 -19.48
C GLU A 11 -7.80 -3.23 -18.93
N LEU A 12 -7.61 -2.86 -17.65
CA LEU A 12 -6.33 -3.00 -16.93
C LEU A 12 -6.14 -4.41 -16.35
N GLY A 13 -7.21 -5.18 -16.14
CA GLY A 13 -7.15 -6.49 -15.46
C GLY A 13 -6.87 -7.71 -16.34
N ALA A 14 -6.91 -7.59 -17.67
CA ALA A 14 -6.75 -8.73 -18.56
C ALA A 14 -5.29 -9.23 -18.68
N GLY A 15 -5.04 -10.53 -18.47
CA GLY A 15 -3.77 -11.21 -18.81
C GLY A 15 -3.05 -11.90 -17.63
N ASP A 16 -1.71 -11.98 -17.68
CA ASP A 16 -0.84 -12.60 -16.66
C ASP A 16 -0.96 -12.00 -15.24
N LEU A 17 -1.62 -10.84 -15.18
CA LEU A 17 -1.82 -10.04 -13.98
C LEU A 17 -2.67 -10.79 -12.96
N GLU A 18 -3.66 -11.58 -13.39
CA GLU A 18 -4.56 -12.29 -12.48
C GLU A 18 -3.82 -13.31 -11.61
N ASP A 19 -2.93 -14.11 -12.19
CA ASP A 19 -2.19 -15.13 -11.44
C ASP A 19 -1.16 -14.50 -10.50
N ARG A 20 -0.51 -13.42 -10.96
CA ARG A 20 0.37 -12.61 -10.10
C ARG A 20 -0.41 -11.95 -8.95
N TRP A 21 -1.64 -11.49 -9.18
CA TRP A 21 -2.50 -10.93 -8.15
C TRP A 21 -2.94 -11.99 -7.14
N LYS A 22 -3.30 -13.20 -7.59
CA LYS A 22 -3.62 -14.33 -6.71
C LYS A 22 -2.43 -14.69 -5.82
N ALA A 23 -1.22 -14.79 -6.39
CA ALA A 23 -0.01 -15.08 -5.63
C ALA A 23 0.28 -14.00 -4.57
N ARG A 24 0.24 -12.71 -4.96
CA ARG A 24 0.42 -11.58 -4.02
C ARG A 24 -0.66 -11.56 -2.94
N ARG A 25 -1.90 -11.91 -3.28
CA ARG A 25 -2.99 -12.00 -2.32
C ARG A 25 -2.74 -13.10 -1.29
N ALA A 26 -2.34 -14.29 -1.74
CA ALA A 26 -2.01 -15.40 -0.84
C ALA A 26 -0.85 -15.04 0.11
N ALA A 27 0.22 -14.40 -0.39
CA ALA A 27 1.34 -13.95 0.45
C ALA A 27 0.92 -12.93 1.53
N ARG A 28 -0.08 -12.08 1.22
CA ARG A 28 -0.64 -11.11 2.18
C ARG A 28 -1.49 -11.75 3.29
N GLU A 29 -1.93 -13.00 3.10
CA GLU A 29 -2.77 -13.73 4.07
C GLU A 29 -1.96 -14.48 5.14
N THR A 30 -0.64 -14.31 5.18
CA THR A 30 0.20 -14.86 6.24
C THR A 30 0.05 -14.08 7.56
N ALA A 31 0.30 -14.74 8.69
CA ALA A 31 0.25 -14.10 10.00
C ALA A 31 1.29 -12.97 10.14
N VAL A 32 2.48 -13.15 9.56
CA VAL A 32 3.55 -12.14 9.55
C VAL A 32 3.13 -10.90 8.77
N SER A 33 2.61 -11.06 7.55
CA SER A 33 2.08 -9.94 6.74
C SER A 33 1.00 -9.17 7.49
N ARG A 34 -0.02 -9.87 8.02
CA ARG A 34 -1.10 -9.25 8.80
C ARG A 34 -0.56 -8.49 10.01
N ARG A 35 0.44 -9.04 10.70
CA ARG A 35 1.05 -8.37 11.84
C ARG A 35 1.79 -7.10 11.45
N VAL A 36 2.55 -7.12 10.36
CA VAL A 36 3.22 -5.91 9.84
C VAL A 36 2.17 -4.84 9.51
N LEU A 37 1.13 -5.18 8.75
CA LEU A 37 0.07 -4.23 8.38
C LEU A 37 -0.64 -3.67 9.61
N GLN A 38 -0.97 -4.51 10.59
CA GLN A 38 -1.56 -4.05 11.85
C GLN A 38 -0.65 -3.05 12.57
N LEU A 39 0.66 -3.30 12.62
CA LEU A 39 1.61 -2.38 13.25
C LEU A 39 1.70 -1.04 12.53
N PHE A 40 1.58 -1.01 11.20
CA PHE A 40 1.46 0.24 10.44
C PHE A 40 0.14 0.95 10.73
N VAL A 41 -0.97 0.23 10.79
CA VAL A 41 -2.27 0.79 11.19
C VAL A 41 -2.21 1.40 12.58
N ASP A 42 -1.53 0.76 13.53
CA ASP A 42 -1.47 1.21 14.92
C ASP A 42 -0.47 2.37 15.13
N ARG A 43 0.69 2.32 14.46
CA ARG A 43 1.84 3.18 14.79
C ARG A 43 2.39 4.03 13.63
N GLY A 44 2.07 3.72 12.37
CA GLY A 44 2.53 4.47 11.20
C GLY A 44 3.94 4.17 10.69
N GLY A 45 4.74 3.37 11.40
CA GLY A 45 6.11 3.01 10.99
C GLY A 45 7.17 4.10 11.24
N PRO A 46 8.46 3.84 10.95
CA PRO A 46 9.00 2.55 10.52
C PRO A 46 9.04 1.56 11.68
N ILE A 47 8.84 0.28 11.39
CA ILE A 47 8.72 -0.78 12.41
C ILE A 47 10.03 -1.57 12.49
N PRO A 48 10.71 -1.65 13.65
CA PRO A 48 11.87 -2.52 13.80
C PRO A 48 11.54 -3.98 13.47
N VAL A 49 12.42 -4.67 12.74
CA VAL A 49 12.25 -6.11 12.46
C VAL A 49 12.14 -6.90 13.77
N GLU A 50 12.90 -6.51 14.78
CA GLU A 50 12.88 -7.13 16.11
C GLU A 50 11.51 -7.00 16.80
N ASP A 51 10.80 -5.88 16.66
CA ASP A 51 9.45 -5.70 17.22
C ASP A 51 8.45 -6.69 16.58
N ILE A 52 8.60 -6.94 15.28
CA ILE A 52 7.75 -7.89 14.55
C ILE A 52 8.07 -9.30 15.00
N VAL A 53 9.35 -9.68 15.07
CA VAL A 53 9.81 -10.98 15.55
C VAL A 53 9.32 -11.24 16.99
N ALA A 54 9.44 -10.25 17.88
CA ALA A 54 8.99 -10.34 19.26
C ALA A 54 7.46 -10.51 19.39
N SER A 55 6.68 -10.15 18.37
CA SER A 55 5.23 -10.39 18.35
C SER A 55 4.85 -11.88 18.18
N PHE A 56 5.82 -12.75 17.86
CA PHE A 56 5.63 -14.19 17.64
C PHE A 56 6.48 -15.01 18.62
N ALA A 57 6.27 -14.82 19.92
CA ALA A 57 7.07 -15.46 20.98
C ALA A 57 7.09 -17.00 20.92
N ASP A 58 6.01 -17.61 20.42
CA ASP A 58 5.87 -19.07 20.31
C ASP A 58 6.48 -19.65 19.02
N ALA A 59 6.98 -18.80 18.11
CA ALA A 59 7.59 -19.22 16.86
C ALA A 59 9.12 -19.03 16.90
N PRO A 60 9.91 -19.88 16.21
CA PRO A 60 11.34 -19.64 16.06
C PRO A 60 11.61 -18.28 15.41
N ALA A 61 12.41 -17.43 16.04
CA ALA A 61 12.72 -16.09 15.52
C ALA A 61 13.26 -16.11 14.07
N ALA A 62 14.03 -17.14 13.72
CA ALA A 62 14.55 -17.35 12.36
C ALA A 62 13.43 -17.54 11.32
N ALA A 63 12.32 -18.19 11.69
CA ALA A 63 11.19 -18.40 10.78
C ALA A 63 10.48 -17.07 10.47
N THR A 64 10.25 -16.22 11.48
CA THR A 64 9.65 -14.89 11.26
C THR A 64 10.55 -13.99 10.43
N ARG A 65 11.87 -14.02 10.67
CA ARG A 65 12.82 -13.28 9.83
C ARG A 65 12.80 -13.76 8.39
N HIS A 66 12.80 -15.07 8.17
CA HIS A 66 12.74 -15.62 6.81
C HIS A 66 11.46 -15.19 6.10
N ALA A 67 10.32 -15.25 6.78
CA ALA A 67 9.05 -14.76 6.22
C ALA A 67 9.10 -13.25 5.88
N LEU A 68 9.74 -12.42 6.71
CA LEU A 68 9.93 -11.00 6.41
C LEU A 68 10.81 -10.78 5.17
N VAL A 69 11.89 -11.55 5.02
CA VAL A 69 12.73 -11.51 3.81
C VAL A 69 11.93 -11.93 2.58
N THR A 70 11.12 -12.98 2.66
CA THR A 70 10.24 -13.38 1.55
C THR A 70 9.25 -12.28 1.17
N LEU A 71 8.63 -11.60 2.16
CA LEU A 71 7.73 -10.47 1.89
C LEU A 71 8.46 -9.28 1.24
N ASP A 72 9.72 -9.06 1.60
CA ASP A 72 10.57 -8.01 1.03
C ASP A 72 10.96 -8.36 -0.42
N ASP A 73 11.37 -9.60 -0.68
CA ASP A 73 11.69 -10.12 -2.02
C ASP A 73 10.47 -10.09 -2.95
N ASP A 74 9.27 -10.36 -2.41
CA ASP A 74 8.00 -10.32 -3.13
C ASP A 74 7.46 -8.89 -3.33
N ASP A 75 8.20 -7.84 -2.93
CA ASP A 75 7.78 -6.43 -3.04
C ASP A 75 6.43 -6.15 -2.35
N LEU A 76 6.23 -6.75 -1.17
CA LEU A 76 5.07 -6.51 -0.32
C LEU A 76 5.39 -5.58 0.85
N ILE A 77 6.63 -5.66 1.33
CA ILE A 77 7.23 -4.75 2.29
C ILE A 77 8.59 -4.28 1.76
N ARG A 78 9.19 -3.29 2.43
CA ARG A 78 10.59 -2.95 2.26
C ARG A 78 11.31 -3.02 3.60
N ILE A 79 12.40 -3.77 3.66
CA ILE A 79 13.31 -3.79 4.81
C ILE A 79 14.52 -2.92 4.49
N GLN A 80 14.74 -1.89 5.31
CA GLN A 80 15.90 -1.01 5.22
C GLN A 80 16.44 -0.73 6.64
N ASP A 81 17.76 -0.86 6.82
CA ASP A 81 18.45 -0.62 8.09
C ASP A 81 17.83 -1.37 9.29
N GLY A 82 17.42 -2.63 9.06
CA GLY A 82 16.79 -3.49 10.08
C GLY A 82 15.37 -3.09 10.47
N ARG A 83 14.71 -2.25 9.67
CA ARG A 83 13.35 -1.77 9.88
C ARG A 83 12.50 -1.99 8.64
N VAL A 84 11.22 -2.26 8.85
CA VAL A 84 10.21 -2.19 7.79
C VAL A 84 9.75 -0.75 7.68
N ASP A 85 10.17 -0.05 6.64
CA ASP A 85 9.83 1.35 6.39
C ASP A 85 8.71 1.53 5.34
N MET A 86 8.34 0.44 4.67
CA MET A 86 7.22 0.39 3.75
C MET A 86 6.51 -0.96 3.87
N ALA A 87 5.18 -0.95 3.85
CA ALA A 87 4.37 -2.16 3.79
C ALA A 87 3.06 -1.85 3.07
N TYR A 88 2.96 -2.21 1.78
CA TYR A 88 1.86 -1.80 0.93
C TYR A 88 0.49 -2.10 1.56
N PRO A 89 -0.37 -1.08 1.74
CA PRO A 89 -0.35 0.23 1.07
C PRO A 89 0.40 1.37 1.79
N PHE A 90 1.01 1.13 2.95
CA PHE A 90 1.55 2.17 3.83
C PHE A 90 3.03 2.50 3.59
N SER A 91 3.35 3.78 3.76
CA SER A 91 4.70 4.33 3.87
C SER A 91 4.94 4.81 5.31
N ALA A 92 6.12 4.55 5.86
CA ALA A 92 6.55 5.16 7.12
C ALA A 92 7.01 6.60 6.96
N SER A 93 7.56 6.93 5.79
CA SER A 93 7.98 8.30 5.48
C SER A 93 6.78 9.13 5.01
N PRO A 94 6.73 10.44 5.31
CA PRO A 94 5.70 11.33 4.80
C PRO A 94 5.59 11.25 3.28
N SER A 95 4.36 11.08 2.79
CA SER A 95 4.03 11.09 1.37
C SER A 95 2.96 12.15 1.08
N PRO A 96 2.77 12.53 -0.19
CA PRO A 96 1.66 13.39 -0.60
C PRO A 96 0.26 12.78 -0.39
N PHE A 97 0.16 11.52 0.03
CA PHE A 97 -1.10 10.79 0.20
C PHE A 97 -1.33 10.48 1.67
N VAL A 98 -2.05 11.38 2.35
CA VAL A 98 -2.38 11.25 3.77
C VAL A 98 -3.73 10.58 3.91
N VAL A 99 -3.82 9.55 4.74
CA VAL A 99 -5.06 8.82 5.02
C VAL A 99 -5.39 8.94 6.50
N ARG A 100 -6.51 9.58 6.81
CA ARG A 100 -7.06 9.72 8.15
C ARG A 100 -8.00 8.56 8.44
N LEU A 101 -7.64 7.76 9.43
CA LEU A 101 -8.43 6.61 9.92
C LEU A 101 -9.62 7.09 10.77
N GLN A 102 -10.60 6.21 11.04
CA GLN A 102 -11.78 6.58 11.85
C GLN A 102 -11.43 7.07 13.26
N GLY A 103 -10.34 6.57 13.85
CA GLY A 103 -9.84 7.03 15.15
C GLY A 103 -9.12 8.40 15.11
N GLY A 104 -9.07 9.04 13.94
CA GLY A 104 -8.43 10.34 13.73
C GLY A 104 -6.92 10.29 13.50
N GLN A 105 -6.28 9.13 13.65
CA GLN A 105 -4.86 8.97 13.33
C GLN A 105 -4.63 9.05 11.82
N GLU A 106 -3.52 9.67 11.43
CA GLU A 106 -3.12 9.78 10.03
C GLU A 106 -2.02 8.76 9.68
N ARG A 107 -2.09 8.20 8.47
CA ARG A 107 -1.09 7.31 7.88
C ARG A 107 -0.69 7.84 6.51
N PHE A 108 0.52 7.54 6.07
CA PHE A 108 0.95 7.84 4.72
C PHE A 108 0.75 6.61 3.84
N ALA A 109 0.17 6.81 2.65
CA ALA A 109 0.08 5.79 1.63
C ALA A 109 1.21 5.95 0.62
N CYS A 110 1.67 4.85 0.02
CA CYS A 110 2.77 4.88 -0.95
C CYS A 110 2.40 5.64 -2.24
N CYS A 111 1.16 5.52 -2.70
CA CYS A 111 0.66 6.22 -3.88
C CYS A 111 -0.84 6.48 -3.80
N ALA A 112 -1.38 7.10 -4.84
CA ALA A 112 -2.81 7.40 -4.95
C ALA A 112 -3.69 6.13 -4.97
N VAL A 113 -3.25 5.06 -5.65
CA VAL A 113 -3.96 3.77 -5.68
C VAL A 113 -3.92 3.09 -4.31
N ASP A 114 -2.76 3.13 -3.65
CA ASP A 114 -2.59 2.57 -2.30
C ASP A 114 -3.47 3.29 -1.28
N ALA A 115 -3.62 4.62 -1.39
CA ALA A 115 -4.51 5.38 -0.52
C ALA A 115 -5.97 4.87 -0.62
N LEU A 116 -6.46 4.64 -1.84
CA LEU A 116 -7.77 4.06 -2.09
C LEU A 116 -7.89 2.60 -1.62
N GLY A 117 -6.79 1.85 -1.61
CA GLY A 117 -6.73 0.47 -1.13
C GLY A 117 -6.85 0.32 0.38
N ILE A 118 -6.66 1.39 1.18
CA ILE A 118 -6.68 1.30 2.64
C ILE A 118 -8.08 1.03 3.18
N ALA A 119 -9.12 1.71 2.67
CA ALA A 119 -10.50 1.50 3.14
C ALA A 119 -10.98 0.04 3.00
N PRO A 120 -10.90 -0.61 1.81
CA PRO A 120 -11.27 -2.01 1.67
C PRO A 120 -10.38 -2.96 2.46
N MET A 121 -9.08 -2.66 2.61
CA MET A 121 -8.19 -3.47 3.43
C MET A 121 -8.59 -3.48 4.90
N LEU A 122 -9.03 -2.33 5.43
CA LEU A 122 -9.43 -2.19 6.83
C LEU A 122 -10.90 -2.51 7.10
N GLY A 123 -11.72 -2.68 6.06
CA GLY A 123 -13.17 -2.85 6.19
C GLY A 123 -13.87 -1.64 6.82
N GLN A 124 -13.29 -0.45 6.73
CA GLN A 124 -13.83 0.78 7.31
C GLN A 124 -13.61 1.97 6.39
N SER A 125 -14.43 3.02 6.53
CA SER A 125 -14.21 4.27 5.78
C SER A 125 -13.00 5.03 6.28
N VAL A 126 -12.31 5.70 5.38
CA VAL A 126 -11.19 6.63 5.65
C VAL A 126 -11.39 7.93 4.89
N GLU A 127 -10.67 8.97 5.30
CA GLU A 127 -10.52 10.20 4.52
C GLU A 127 -9.13 10.27 3.94
N ILE A 128 -9.03 10.66 2.67
CA ILE A 128 -7.78 10.77 1.93
C ILE A 128 -7.58 12.24 1.58
N ARG A 129 -6.38 12.74 1.88
CA ARG A 129 -5.93 14.08 1.57
C ARG A 129 -4.70 14.02 0.68
N SER A 130 -4.71 14.79 -0.39
CA SER A 130 -3.59 14.92 -1.31
C SER A 130 -3.61 16.26 -2.04
N ARG A 131 -2.77 16.40 -3.07
CA ARG A 131 -2.75 17.56 -3.95
C ARG A 131 -2.73 17.10 -5.39
N CYS A 132 -3.45 17.82 -6.25
CA CYS A 132 -3.41 17.56 -7.68
C CYS A 132 -1.98 17.73 -8.21
N HIS A 133 -1.47 16.72 -8.93
CA HIS A 133 -0.11 16.77 -9.47
C HIS A 133 0.07 17.90 -10.52
N HIS A 134 -1.01 18.32 -11.19
CA HIS A 134 -0.97 19.36 -12.21
C HIS A 134 -1.07 20.79 -11.65
N CYS A 135 -2.05 21.05 -10.77
CA CYS A 135 -2.36 22.40 -10.29
C CYS A 135 -2.12 22.62 -8.78
N ALA A 136 -1.69 21.61 -8.04
CA ALA A 136 -1.44 21.63 -6.58
C ALA A 136 -2.66 21.91 -5.69
N GLU A 137 -3.86 22.00 -6.27
CA GLU A 137 -5.12 22.15 -5.55
C GLU A 137 -5.32 21.01 -4.55
N LEU A 138 -5.88 21.33 -3.39
CA LEU A 138 -6.13 20.36 -2.34
C LEU A 138 -7.21 19.38 -2.80
N LEU A 139 -6.91 18.09 -2.66
CA LEU A 139 -7.86 17.03 -2.90
C LEU A 139 -8.21 16.40 -1.55
N GLU A 140 -9.50 16.41 -1.19
CA GLU A 140 -10.03 15.71 -0.04
C GLU A 140 -11.15 14.79 -0.50
N LEU A 141 -11.04 13.51 -0.19
CA LEU A 141 -11.99 12.50 -0.65
C LEU A 141 -12.25 11.47 0.44
N ARG A 142 -13.51 11.05 0.59
CA ARG A 142 -13.89 9.96 1.46
C ARG A 142 -13.83 8.67 0.65
N SER A 143 -13.28 7.63 1.26
CA SER A 143 -13.29 6.28 0.68
C SER A 143 -13.92 5.31 1.66
N THR A 144 -14.84 4.50 1.17
CA THR A 144 -15.42 3.36 1.87
C THR A 144 -14.83 2.06 1.34
N PRO A 145 -15.07 0.91 2.01
CA PRO A 145 -14.66 -0.39 1.48
C PRO A 145 -15.18 -0.69 0.07
N GLU A 146 -16.28 -0.04 -0.34
CA GLU A 146 -16.92 -0.22 -1.64
C GLU A 146 -16.36 0.72 -2.72
N GLY A 147 -15.61 1.77 -2.35
CA GLY A 147 -15.01 2.71 -3.29
C GLY A 147 -14.90 4.14 -2.77
N ALA A 148 -14.45 5.05 -3.63
CA ALA A 148 -14.46 6.48 -3.34
C ALA A 148 -15.89 7.05 -3.41
N GLY A 149 -16.17 8.06 -2.58
CA GLY A 149 -17.42 8.81 -2.61
C GLY A 149 -17.58 9.69 -3.86
N PRO A 150 -18.76 10.29 -4.07
CA PRO A 150 -19.06 11.09 -5.26
C PRO A 150 -18.16 12.31 -5.43
N GLU A 151 -17.57 12.84 -4.35
CA GLU A 151 -16.56 13.90 -4.39
C GLU A 151 -15.30 13.52 -5.19
N GLY A 152 -15.03 12.22 -5.35
CA GLY A 152 -13.94 11.71 -6.18
C GLY A 152 -14.30 11.57 -7.66
N SER A 153 -15.53 11.89 -8.09
CA SER A 153 -16.00 11.60 -9.45
C SER A 153 -15.26 12.35 -10.57
N GLU A 154 -14.66 13.50 -10.26
CA GLU A 154 -13.83 14.28 -11.19
C GLU A 154 -12.32 14.04 -10.98
N VAL A 155 -11.94 13.24 -9.99
CA VAL A 155 -10.53 12.96 -9.66
C VAL A 155 -10.03 11.79 -10.51
N MET A 156 -8.97 12.04 -11.27
CA MET A 156 -8.32 11.05 -12.12
C MET A 156 -7.00 10.57 -11.52
N LEU A 157 -6.73 9.27 -11.64
CA LEU A 157 -5.45 8.65 -11.29
C LEU A 157 -4.60 8.50 -12.54
N TRP A 158 -3.34 8.91 -12.47
CA TRP A 158 -2.37 8.62 -13.51
C TRP A 158 -1.56 7.37 -13.15
N ILE A 159 -1.68 6.31 -13.94
CA ILE A 159 -0.94 5.07 -13.76
C ILE A 159 0.09 4.94 -14.87
N GLY A 160 1.37 5.07 -14.52
CA GLY A 160 2.48 4.86 -15.46
C GLY A 160 2.71 3.37 -15.74
N GLN A 161 3.12 3.03 -16.96
CA GLN A 161 3.66 1.70 -17.25
C GLN A 161 5.06 1.56 -16.63
N ARG A 162 5.31 0.43 -15.96
CA ARG A 162 6.65 0.11 -15.46
C ARG A 162 7.51 -0.40 -16.62
N ALA A 163 8.69 0.19 -16.79
CA ALA A 163 9.65 -0.22 -17.81
C ALA A 163 10.45 -1.47 -17.41
N ASP A 164 10.66 -1.71 -16.10
CA ASP A 164 11.27 -2.93 -15.56
C ASP A 164 10.43 -3.48 -14.41
N VAL A 165 9.93 -4.70 -14.57
CA VAL A 165 9.10 -5.40 -13.58
C VAL A 165 9.95 -6.02 -12.46
N ARG A 166 11.29 -6.01 -12.60
CA ARG A 166 12.24 -6.60 -11.64
C ARG A 166 12.68 -5.64 -10.53
N CYS A 167 12.50 -4.33 -10.70
CA CYS A 167 12.68 -3.39 -9.59
C CYS A 167 11.48 -3.45 -8.65
N LYS A 168 11.70 -3.32 -7.34
CA LYS A 168 10.62 -3.15 -6.36
C LYS A 168 9.86 -1.86 -6.66
N VAL A 169 8.55 -1.84 -6.43
CA VAL A 169 7.78 -0.58 -6.50
C VAL A 169 8.29 0.36 -5.41
N ALA A 170 8.70 -0.20 -4.27
CA ALA A 170 9.24 0.55 -3.15
C ALA A 170 10.49 1.38 -3.50
N ASP A 171 11.33 0.89 -4.42
CA ASP A 171 12.61 1.53 -4.77
C ASP A 171 12.45 2.69 -5.78
N SER A 172 11.25 2.87 -6.34
CA SER A 172 10.94 3.91 -7.33
C SER A 172 10.08 5.05 -6.76
N LEU A 173 9.81 5.02 -5.46
CA LEU A 173 8.98 5.99 -4.73
C LEU A 173 9.82 7.06 -4.04
#